data_AF-A0A4R5BKN9-F1
#
_entry.id   AF-A0A4R5BKN9-F1
#
_cell.length_a   1.000
_cell.length_b   1.000
_cell.length_c   1.000
_cell.angle_alpha   90.00
_cell.angle_beta   90.00
_cell.angle_gamma   90.00
#
_symmetry.space_group_name_H-M   'P 1'
#
loop_
_entity.id
_entity.type
_entity.pdbx_description
1 polymer ?
#
loop_
_entity_poly.entity_id
_entity_poly.type
_entity_poly.pdbx_seq_one_letter_code
_entity_poly.pdbx_strand_id
1 'polypeptide(L)'
;MKGRPPRRSGFNKLTRRSHVAGALGAPTLHFHDLRHTGNTLAADMGVSLRNLMARMGHDNERAALRYQHRSAKGVRAIADGLDALVRAEHDQDGDDDDEGTGGVLVPVA
;
A
#
# COMPACT_ATOMS: atom_id res chain seq x y z
N MET A 1 36.27 -13.42 19.19
CA MET A 1 35.16 -13.86 18.29
C MET A 1 35.70 -13.91 16.87
N LYS A 2 35.66 -15.06 16.18
CA LYS A 2 36.06 -15.14 14.75
C LYS A 2 35.03 -14.33 13.95
N GLY A 3 35.45 -13.25 13.28
CA GLY A 3 34.57 -12.27 12.61
C GLY A 3 33.80 -12.77 11.38
N ARG A 4 33.36 -14.03 11.39
CA ARG A 4 32.62 -14.64 10.29
C ARG A 4 31.13 -14.34 10.46
N PRO A 5 30.39 -14.06 9.37
CA PRO A 5 28.96 -13.79 9.45
C PRO A 5 28.21 -14.92 10.18
N PRO A 6 27.30 -14.59 11.12
CA PRO A 6 26.57 -15.59 11.87
C PRO A 6 25.65 -16.39 10.94
N ARG A 7 25.63 -17.71 11.12
CA ARG A 7 24.68 -18.58 10.40
C ARG A 7 23.26 -18.27 10.85
N ARG A 8 22.26 -18.44 9.97
CA ARG A 8 20.82 -18.18 10.27
C ARG A 8 20.34 -18.77 11.60
N SER A 9 20.70 -20.02 11.91
CA SER A 9 20.35 -20.67 13.18
C SER A 9 21.00 -19.98 14.40
N GLY A 10 22.26 -19.54 14.26
CA GLY A 10 22.95 -18.76 15.29
C GLY A 10 22.37 -17.36 15.44
N PHE A 11 21.98 -16.71 14.34
CA PHE A 11 21.33 -15.40 14.35
C PHE A 11 19.96 -15.44 15.05
N ASN A 12 19.15 -16.46 14.80
CA ASN A 12 17.86 -16.66 15.50
C ASN A 12 18.04 -16.84 17.02
N LYS A 13 19.09 -17.55 17.44
CA LYS A 13 19.42 -17.72 18.86
C LYS A 13 19.92 -16.42 19.48
N LEU A 14 20.82 -15.70 18.79
CA LEU A 14 21.37 -14.43 19.23
C LEU A 14 20.28 -13.37 19.45
N THR A 15 19.32 -13.31 18.52
CA THR A 15 18.17 -12.39 18.59
C THR A 15 17.04 -12.87 19.50
N ARG A 16 17.19 -14.04 20.13
CA ARG A 16 16.15 -14.69 20.97
C ARG A 16 14.79 -14.74 20.26
N ARG A 17 14.78 -14.93 18.93
CA ARG A 17 13.59 -14.75 18.08
C ARG A 17 12.38 -15.50 18.60
N SER A 18 12.52 -16.79 18.94
CA SER A 18 11.39 -17.61 19.43
C SER A 18 10.76 -17.06 20.71
N HIS A 19 11.59 -16.54 21.63
CA HIS A 19 11.12 -15.96 22.89
C HIS A 19 10.37 -14.64 22.62
N VAL A 20 10.96 -13.75 21.84
CA VAL A 20 10.34 -12.46 21.48
C VAL A 20 9.03 -12.68 20.69
N ALA A 21 9.06 -13.57 19.70
CA ALA A 21 7.89 -13.91 18.89
C ALA A 21 6.76 -14.53 19.75
N GLY A 22 7.10 -15.39 20.73
CA GLY A 22 6.14 -15.92 21.69
C GLY A 22 5.55 -14.85 22.61
N ALA A 23 6.38 -13.95 23.14
CA ALA A 23 5.92 -12.84 23.97
C ALA A 23 5.02 -11.85 23.22
N LEU A 24 5.21 -11.71 21.92
CA LEU A 24 4.37 -10.89 21.03
C LEU A 24 3.11 -11.63 20.52
N GLY A 25 2.87 -12.87 20.94
CA GLY A 25 1.74 -13.68 20.46
C GLY A 25 1.84 -14.13 18.99
N ALA A 26 3.02 -14.05 18.38
CA ALA A 26 3.28 -14.41 16.98
C ALA A 26 4.30 -15.55 16.86
N PRO A 27 4.03 -16.76 17.42
CA PRO A 27 5.02 -17.83 17.54
C PRO A 27 5.59 -18.33 16.19
N THR A 28 4.81 -18.21 15.11
CA THR A 28 5.17 -18.60 13.74
C THR A 28 5.91 -17.52 12.96
N LEU A 29 6.21 -16.35 13.56
CA LEU A 29 6.85 -15.22 12.89
C LEU A 29 8.31 -15.51 12.50
N HIS A 30 8.62 -15.44 11.22
CA HIS A 30 9.98 -15.53 10.70
C HIS A 30 10.53 -14.14 10.35
N PHE A 31 11.86 -13.98 10.36
CA PHE A 31 12.51 -12.74 9.94
C PHE A 31 12.17 -12.32 8.50
N HIS A 32 11.83 -13.28 7.63
CA HIS A 32 11.41 -12.98 6.26
C HIS A 32 10.05 -12.26 6.23
N ASP A 33 9.18 -12.57 7.18
CA ASP A 33 7.85 -11.96 7.29
C ASP A 33 8.00 -10.46 7.62
N LEU A 34 8.98 -10.09 8.44
CA LEU A 34 9.31 -8.68 8.70
C LEU A 34 9.73 -7.93 7.43
N ARG A 35 10.48 -8.57 6.53
CA ARG A 35 10.83 -7.99 5.23
C ARG A 35 9.58 -7.81 4.35
N HIS A 36 8.66 -8.78 4.36
CA HIS A 36 7.38 -8.66 3.65
C HIS A 36 6.52 -7.52 4.20
N THR A 37 6.38 -7.43 5.52
CA THR A 37 5.62 -6.36 6.18
C THR A 37 6.21 -4.98 5.85
N GLY A 38 7.53 -4.82 5.95
CA GLY A 38 8.19 -3.56 5.64
C GLY A 38 8.00 -3.10 4.19
N ASN A 39 7.97 -4.03 3.22
CA ASN A 39 7.72 -3.71 1.81
C ASN A 39 6.24 -3.39 1.54
N THR A 40 5.32 -4.08 2.23
CA THR A 40 3.89 -3.79 2.13
C THR A 40 3.57 -2.40 2.66
N LEU A 41 4.12 -2.05 3.83
CA LEU A 41 3.96 -0.70 4.40
C LEU A 41 4.56 0.39 3.51
N ALA A 42 5.72 0.15 2.90
CA ALA A 42 6.31 1.10 1.97
C ALA A 42 5.44 1.30 0.71
N ALA A 43 4.85 0.22 0.19
CA ALA A 43 3.90 0.28 -0.92
C ALA A 43 2.63 1.07 -0.53
N ASP A 44 2.07 0.82 0.66
CA ASP A 44 0.90 1.52 1.19
C ASP A 44 1.13 3.03 1.38
N MET A 45 2.39 3.45 1.61
CA MET A 45 2.79 4.86 1.70
C MET A 45 2.93 5.53 0.31
N GLY A 46 2.61 4.84 -0.77
CA GLY A 46 2.68 5.38 -2.13
C GLY A 46 4.10 5.55 -2.67
N VAL A 47 5.07 4.83 -2.11
CA VAL A 47 6.46 4.87 -2.60
C VAL A 47 6.50 4.39 -4.06
N SER A 48 7.24 5.11 -4.91
CA SER A 48 7.39 4.73 -6.32
C SER A 48 7.98 3.34 -6.48
N LEU A 49 7.65 2.65 -7.57
CA LEU A 49 8.16 1.30 -7.86
C LEU A 49 9.69 1.24 -7.81
N ARG A 50 10.37 2.25 -8.37
CA ARG A 50 11.83 2.39 -8.35
C ARG A 50 12.38 2.50 -6.93
N ASN A 51 11.76 3.32 -6.09
CA ASN A 51 12.21 3.50 -4.71
C ASN A 51 11.93 2.25 -3.86
N LEU A 52 10.81 1.56 -4.12
CA LEU A 52 10.50 0.28 -3.50
C LEU A 52 11.52 -0.80 -3.90
N MET A 53 11.90 -0.88 -5.18
CA MET A 53 12.93 -1.80 -5.67
C MET A 53 14.31 -1.52 -5.05
N ALA A 54 14.71 -0.25 -4.98
CA ALA A 54 15.95 0.16 -4.32
C ALA A 54 15.98 -0.27 -2.85
N ARG A 55 14.85 -0.12 -2.13
CA ARG A 55 14.69 -0.56 -0.73
C ARG A 55 14.75 -2.09 -0.58
N MET A 56 14.25 -2.84 -1.57
CA MET A 56 14.25 -4.30 -1.53
C MET A 56 15.62 -4.93 -1.79
N GLY A 57 16.55 -4.20 -2.41
CA GLY A 57 17.91 -4.67 -2.74
C GLY A 57 17.97 -5.73 -3.85
N HIS A 58 16.93 -5.84 -4.69
CA HIS A 58 16.88 -6.78 -5.83
C HIS A 58 16.21 -6.13 -7.06
N ASP A 59 16.78 -6.37 -8.24
CA ASP A 59 16.27 -5.95 -9.55
C ASP A 59 15.14 -6.87 -10.06
N ASN A 60 14.04 -6.97 -9.32
CA ASN A 60 12.89 -7.75 -9.77
C ASN A 60 11.59 -6.94 -9.63
N GLU A 61 11.19 -6.34 -10.74
CA GLU A 61 9.94 -5.58 -10.89
C GLU A 61 8.70 -6.43 -10.57
N ARG A 62 8.67 -7.69 -11.03
CA ARG A 62 7.56 -8.61 -10.73
C ARG A 62 7.39 -8.84 -9.22
N ALA A 63 8.48 -8.87 -8.46
CA ALA A 63 8.40 -9.00 -7.00
C ALA A 63 7.85 -7.72 -6.35
N ALA A 64 8.24 -6.54 -6.85
CA ALA A 64 7.81 -5.24 -6.35
C ALA A 64 6.32 -4.97 -6.60
N LEU A 65 5.84 -5.31 -7.80
CA LEU A 65 4.45 -5.13 -8.22
C LEU A 65 3.45 -5.90 -7.33
N ARG A 66 3.86 -7.04 -6.76
CA ARG A 66 3.03 -7.80 -5.81
C ARG A 66 2.72 -7.06 -4.50
N TYR A 67 3.52 -6.04 -4.15
CA TYR A 67 3.27 -5.19 -2.98
C TYR A 67 2.43 -3.96 -3.38
N GLN A 68 2.73 -3.32 -4.52
CA GLN A 68 1.94 -2.19 -5.03
C GLN A 68 0.47 -2.55 -5.25
N HIS A 69 0.20 -3.74 -5.83
CA HIS A 69 -1.17 -4.19 -6.06
C HIS A 69 -1.93 -4.54 -4.77
N ARG A 70 -1.21 -4.83 -3.67
CA ARG A 70 -1.81 -5.21 -2.38
C ARG A 70 -2.23 -4.02 -1.52
N SER A 71 -1.83 -2.80 -1.90
CA SER A 71 -2.17 -1.55 -1.23
C SER A 71 -3.64 -1.15 -1.48
N ALA A 72 -4.57 -1.84 -0.81
CA ALA A 72 -5.99 -1.47 -0.82
C ALA A 72 -6.23 -0.07 -0.24
N LYS A 73 -5.34 0.38 0.67
CA LYS A 73 -5.37 1.71 1.27
C LYS A 73 -5.06 2.81 0.25
N GLY A 74 -4.05 2.60 -0.60
CA GLY A 74 -3.76 3.52 -1.71
C GLY A 74 -4.91 3.61 -2.71
N VAL A 75 -5.53 2.47 -3.05
CA VAL A 75 -6.71 2.44 -3.94
C VAL A 75 -7.89 3.21 -3.33
N ARG A 76 -8.16 3.04 -2.03
CA ARG A 76 -9.22 3.77 -1.34
C ARG A 76 -8.95 5.27 -1.26
N ALA A 77 -7.71 5.68 -0.96
CA ALA A 77 -7.34 7.09 -0.95
C ALA A 77 -7.51 7.76 -2.33
N ILE A 78 -7.23 7.04 -3.43
CA ILE A 78 -7.48 7.52 -4.79
C ILE A 78 -8.98 7.65 -5.05
N ALA A 79 -9.78 6.65 -4.66
CA ALA A 79 -11.24 6.69 -4.82
C ALA A 79 -11.86 7.85 -4.02
N ASP A 80 -11.45 8.03 -2.77
CA ASP A 80 -11.92 9.13 -1.92
C ASP A 80 -11.53 10.50 -2.50
N GLY A 81 -10.31 10.62 -3.06
CA GLY A 81 -9.87 11.83 -3.76
C GLY A 81 -10.66 12.12 -5.03
N LEU A 82 -10.98 11.09 -5.82
CA LEU A 82 -11.80 11.23 -7.03
C LEU A 82 -13.25 11.62 -6.68
N ASP A 83 -13.82 10.98 -5.66
CA ASP A 83 -15.15 11.27 -5.13
C ASP A 83 -15.26 12.72 -4.62
N ALA A 84 -14.21 13.23 -3.96
CA ALA A 84 -14.14 14.64 -3.55
C ALA A 84 -14.08 15.61 -4.75
N LEU A 85 -13.32 15.29 -5.80
CA LEU A 85 -13.25 16.12 -7.02
C LEU A 85 -14.60 16.14 -7.75
N VAL A 86 -15.28 15.00 -7.86
CA VAL A 86 -16.60 14.91 -8.50
C VAL A 86 -17.66 15.72 -7.75
N ARG A 87 -17.67 15.67 -6.40
CA ARG A 87 -18.58 16.51 -5.61
C ARG A 87 -18.30 18.00 -5.78
N ALA A 88 -17.02 18.39 -5.77
CA ALA A 88 -16.64 19.78 -5.94
C ALA A 88 -17.09 20.36 -7.30
N GLU A 89 -17.14 19.55 -8.35
CA GLU A 89 -17.66 19.97 -9.66
C GLU A 89 -19.19 20.11 -9.65
N HIS A 90 -19.91 19.12 -9.10
CA HIS A 90 -21.37 19.18 -8.99
C HIS A 90 -21.87 20.33 -8.11
N ASP A 91 -21.12 20.69 -7.07
CA ASP A 91 -21.44 21.83 -6.22
C ASP A 91 -21.17 23.18 -6.93
N GLN A 92 -20.29 23.21 -7.94
CA GLN A 92 -20.05 24.39 -8.78
C GLN A 92 -21.13 24.55 -9.86
N ASP A 93 -21.59 23.45 -10.46
CA ASP A 93 -22.70 23.46 -11.43
C ASP A 93 -24.06 23.82 -10.76
N GLY A 94 -24.20 23.58 -9.46
CA GLY A 94 -25.42 23.87 -8.70
C GLY A 94 -25.58 25.32 -8.21
N ASP A 95 -24.57 26.18 -8.39
CA ASP A 95 -24.61 27.61 -8.02
C ASP A 95 -24.93 28.52 -9.23
N ASP A 96 -25.01 27.95 -10.44
CA ASP A 96 -25.35 28.65 -11.70
C ASP A 96 -26.81 28.45 -12.17
N ASP A 97 -27.64 27.70 -11.42
CA ASP A 97 -29.05 27.46 -11.77
C ASP A 97 -30.03 28.23 -10.85
N ASP A 98 -30.05 29.56 -10.99
CA ASP A 98 -31.29 30.34 -10.90
C ASP A 98 -31.47 31.21 -12.16
N GLU A 99 -31.46 30.59 -13.34
CA GLU A 99 -32.21 31.10 -14.50
C GLU A 99 -32.49 29.97 -15.50
N GLY A 100 -33.75 29.52 -15.51
CA GLY A 100 -34.14 28.26 -16.13
C GLY A 100 -34.15 28.22 -17.66
N THR A 101 -34.16 27.01 -18.21
CA THR A 101 -35.12 26.59 -19.26
C THR A 101 -35.19 25.07 -19.30
N GLY A 102 -36.41 24.53 -19.27
CA GLY A 102 -36.67 23.10 -19.26
C GLY A 102 -36.23 22.41 -20.56
N GLY A 103 -35.30 21.46 -20.43
CA GLY A 103 -34.92 20.56 -21.51
C GLY A 103 -36.03 19.56 -21.84
N VAL A 104 -36.63 19.72 -23.02
CA VAL A 104 -37.64 18.83 -23.61
C VAL A 104 -37.04 17.43 -23.83
N LEU A 105 -37.68 16.39 -23.30
CA LEU A 105 -37.36 15.00 -23.60
C LEU A 105 -37.85 14.65 -25.01
N VAL A 106 -36.93 14.28 -25.90
CA VAL A 106 -37.25 13.78 -27.24
C VAL A 106 -37.57 12.29 -27.16
N PRO A 107 -38.74 11.83 -27.68
CA PRO A 107 -39.05 10.40 -27.73
C PRO A 107 -38.28 9.71 -28.85
N VAL A 108 -37.77 8.51 -28.56
CA VAL A 108 -37.15 7.60 -29.54
C VAL A 108 -38.27 6.80 -30.23
N ALA A 109 -38.22 6.76 -31.56
CA ALA A 109 -39.10 5.97 -32.43
C ALA A 109 -38.54 4.57 -32.67
#